data_AF-A0A4X2L3I2-F1
#
_entry.id   AF-A0A4X2L3I2-F1
#
_cell.length_a   1.000
_cell.length_b   1.000
_cell.length_c   1.000
_cell.angle_alpha   90.00
_cell.angle_beta   90.00
_cell.angle_gamma   90.00
#
_symmetry.space_group_name_H-M   'P 1'
#
loop_
_entity.id
_entity.type
_entity.pdbx_description
1 polymer ?
#
loop_
_entity_poly.entity_id
_entity_poly.type
_entity_poly.pdbx_seq_one_letter_code
_entity_poly.pdbx_strand_id
1 'polypeptide(L)'
;MDPKPRLVPEGGRLEYLQALVTEFQETASQEAKEQVLANLANFAYDPNNYQHLRELQVLDLFLDVLSEDSDTLVEFAIGLPMFHSLERENGILPLRGALQGPCQP
;
A
#
# COMPACT_ATOMS: atom_id res chain seq x y z
N MET A 1 -28.49 -12.66 -3.81
CA MET A 1 -27.43 -12.21 -2.87
C MET A 1 -26.41 -13.33 -2.88
N ASP A 2 -25.61 -13.38 -3.92
CA ASP A 2 -24.61 -14.42 -4.08
C ASP A 2 -23.52 -14.16 -3.05
N PRO A 3 -23.26 -15.09 -2.12
CA PRO A 3 -22.11 -14.96 -1.25
C PRO A 3 -20.89 -14.98 -2.18
N LYS A 4 -20.27 -13.81 -2.38
CA LYS A 4 -19.04 -13.65 -3.14
C LYS A 4 -18.10 -14.75 -2.67
N PRO A 5 -17.78 -15.75 -3.53
CA PRO A 5 -16.95 -16.84 -3.10
C PRO A 5 -15.65 -16.20 -2.64
N ARG A 6 -15.32 -16.38 -1.35
CA ARG A 6 -13.98 -16.12 -0.85
C ARG A 6 -13.11 -17.17 -1.53
N LEU A 7 -12.80 -16.92 -2.80
CA LEU A 7 -11.81 -17.65 -3.57
C LEU A 7 -10.53 -17.48 -2.78
N VAL A 8 -10.23 -18.46 -1.94
CA VAL A 8 -8.85 -18.71 -1.56
C VAL A 8 -8.28 -19.34 -2.83
N PRO A 9 -7.50 -18.61 -3.64
CA PRO A 9 -7.06 -19.17 -4.90
C PRO A 9 -6.15 -20.36 -4.59
N GLU A 10 -6.47 -21.50 -5.19
CA GLU A 10 -5.67 -22.73 -5.14
C GLU A 10 -4.27 -22.55 -5.78
N GLY A 11 -4.00 -21.36 -6.34
CA GLY A 11 -2.82 -20.93 -7.08
C GLY A 11 -1.66 -20.28 -6.28
N GLY A 12 -1.77 -20.21 -4.96
CA GLY A 12 -0.70 -19.68 -4.11
C GLY A 12 -0.67 -18.16 -3.99
N ARG A 13 0.37 -17.62 -3.34
CA ARG A 13 0.45 -16.21 -2.92
C ARG A 13 0.36 -15.22 -4.08
N LEU A 14 0.99 -15.52 -5.22
CA LEU A 14 1.05 -14.61 -6.35
C LEU A 14 -0.33 -14.41 -7.00
N GLU A 15 -1.09 -15.49 -7.22
CA GLU A 15 -2.46 -15.40 -7.74
C GLU A 15 -3.39 -14.65 -6.79
N TYR A 16 -3.21 -14.83 -5.47
CA TYR A 16 -3.99 -14.06 -4.47
C TYR A 16 -3.69 -12.56 -4.53
N LEU A 17 -2.41 -12.19 -4.61
CA LEU A 17 -2.01 -10.78 -4.76
C LEU A 17 -2.54 -10.19 -6.07
N GLN A 18 -2.54 -10.96 -7.16
CA GLN A 18 -3.07 -10.51 -8.44
C GLN A 18 -4.58 -10.27 -8.36
N ALA A 19 -5.33 -11.18 -7.73
CA ALA A 19 -6.75 -11.01 -7.52
C ALA A 19 -7.07 -9.75 -6.70
N LEU A 20 -6.26 -9.45 -5.68
CA LEU A 20 -6.38 -8.20 -4.91
C LEU A 20 -6.15 -6.97 -5.80
N VAL A 21 -5.09 -6.94 -6.61
CA VAL A 21 -4.82 -5.81 -7.52
C VAL A 21 -5.98 -5.60 -8.50
N THR A 22 -6.47 -6.66 -9.12
CA THR A 22 -7.61 -6.58 -10.04
C THR A 22 -8.85 -6.08 -9.31
N GLU A 23 -9.12 -6.59 -8.11
CA GLU A 23 -10.27 -6.14 -7.31
C GLU A 23 -10.18 -4.67 -6.93
N PHE A 24 -8.99 -4.16 -6.62
CA PHE A 24 -8.76 -2.73 -6.37
C PHE A 24 -9.12 -1.86 -7.58
N GLN A 25 -8.72 -2.30 -8.77
CA GLN A 25 -8.93 -1.56 -10.02
C GLN A 25 -10.37 -1.64 -10.52
N GLU A 26 -11.04 -2.78 -10.35
CA GLU A 26 -12.42 -2.98 -10.79
C GLU A 26 -13.46 -2.40 -9.82
N THR A 27 -13.10 -2.25 -8.53
CA THR A 27 -14.03 -1.74 -7.53
C THR A 27 -14.08 -0.22 -7.49
N ALA A 28 -15.29 0.32 -7.60
CA ALA A 28 -15.55 1.75 -7.37
C ALA A 28 -15.87 2.08 -5.89
N SER A 29 -16.04 1.05 -5.05
CA SER A 29 -16.36 1.25 -3.63
C SER A 29 -15.11 1.54 -2.83
N GLN A 30 -15.10 2.66 -2.11
CA GLN A 30 -13.99 3.09 -1.28
C GLN A 30 -13.68 2.09 -0.16
N GLU A 31 -14.71 1.56 0.51
CA GLU A 31 -14.53 0.53 1.56
C GLU A 31 -13.85 -0.74 1.01
N ALA A 32 -14.20 -1.13 -0.22
CA ALA A 32 -13.57 -2.28 -0.87
C ALA A 32 -12.10 -1.99 -1.23
N LYS A 33 -11.82 -0.78 -1.74
CA LYS A 33 -10.45 -0.31 -1.99
C LYS A 33 -9.61 -0.35 -0.71
N GLU A 34 -10.12 0.22 0.39
CA GLU A 34 -9.44 0.23 1.68
C GLU A 34 -9.13 -1.18 2.18
N GLN A 35 -10.10 -2.10 2.06
CA GLN A 35 -9.92 -3.48 2.49
C GLN A 35 -8.87 -4.22 1.65
N VAL A 36 -8.86 -4.01 0.33
CA VAL A 36 -7.86 -4.58 -0.56
C VAL A 36 -6.48 -4.00 -0.28
N LEU A 37 -6.41 -2.68 -0.09
CA LEU A 37 -5.17 -1.96 0.22
C LEU A 37 -4.58 -2.42 1.55
N ALA A 38 -5.39 -2.62 2.58
CA ALA A 38 -4.97 -3.16 3.88
C ALA A 38 -4.44 -4.59 3.76
N ASN A 39 -5.04 -5.42 2.89
CA ASN A 39 -4.51 -6.75 2.60
C ASN A 39 -3.13 -6.65 1.92
N LEU A 40 -3.01 -5.84 0.85
CA LEU A 40 -1.73 -5.60 0.17
C LEU A 40 -0.66 -5.07 1.12
N ALA A 41 -1.00 -4.15 2.01
CA ALA A 41 -0.13 -3.60 3.04
C ALA A 41 0.39 -4.67 4.01
N ASN A 42 -0.48 -5.58 4.46
CA ASN A 42 -0.08 -6.72 5.29
C ASN A 42 0.93 -7.63 4.58
N PHE A 43 0.76 -7.87 3.27
CA PHE A 43 1.75 -8.63 2.49
C PHE A 43 3.07 -7.87 2.31
N ALA A 44 3.00 -6.55 2.11
CA ALA A 44 4.13 -5.64 2.01
C ALA A 44 4.91 -5.44 3.32
N TYR A 45 4.44 -6.03 4.43
CA TYR A 45 5.23 -6.09 5.66
C TYR A 45 6.31 -7.17 5.60
N ASP A 46 6.12 -8.23 4.80
CA ASP A 46 7.05 -9.34 4.72
C ASP A 46 7.97 -9.22 3.48
N PRO A 47 9.30 -9.16 3.66
CA PRO A 47 10.25 -8.94 2.57
C PRO A 47 10.24 -10.06 1.52
N ASN A 48 9.80 -11.28 1.87
CA ASN A 48 9.70 -12.39 0.92
C ASN A 48 8.61 -12.13 -0.14
N ASN A 49 7.59 -11.33 0.20
CA ASN A 49 6.54 -10.97 -0.75
C ASN A 49 6.94 -9.81 -1.68
N TYR A 50 8.07 -9.13 -1.43
CA TYR A 50 8.45 -7.94 -2.20
C TYR A 50 8.72 -8.28 -3.65
N GLN A 51 9.22 -9.49 -3.92
CA GLN A 51 9.40 -9.97 -5.28
C GLN A 51 8.05 -10.04 -6.01
N HIS A 52 7.04 -10.65 -5.40
CA HIS A 52 5.71 -10.77 -6.00
C HIS A 52 4.99 -9.42 -6.13
N LEU A 53 5.15 -8.53 -5.15
CA LEU A 53 4.58 -7.18 -5.20
C LEU A 53 5.21 -6.34 -6.32
N ARG A 54 6.51 -6.52 -6.59
CA ARG A 54 7.20 -5.90 -7.74
C ARG A 54 6.74 -6.50 -9.06
N GLU A 55 6.62 -7.82 -9.15
CA GLU A 55 6.13 -8.51 -10.36
C GLU A 55 4.71 -8.07 -10.74
N LEU A 56 3.85 -7.86 -9.75
CA LEU A 56 2.47 -7.41 -9.94
C LEU A 56 2.33 -5.88 -10.02
N GLN A 57 3.44 -5.14 -10.02
CA GLN A 57 3.45 -3.67 -10.06
C GLN A 57 2.59 -3.01 -8.98
N VAL A 58 2.45 -3.64 -7.80
CA VAL A 58 1.67 -3.12 -6.68
C VAL A 58 2.19 -1.76 -6.20
N LEU A 59 3.49 -1.52 -6.36
CA LEU A 59 4.12 -0.22 -6.10
C LEU A 59 3.51 0.91 -6.94
N ASP A 60 3.25 0.66 -8.22
CA ASP A 60 2.68 1.66 -9.13
C ASP A 60 1.25 1.99 -8.73
N LEU A 61 0.48 0.96 -8.34
CA LEU A 61 -0.85 1.13 -7.77
C LEU A 61 -0.83 1.96 -6.47
N PHE A 62 0.13 1.73 -5.58
CA PHE A 62 0.26 2.58 -4.38
C PHE A 62 0.59 4.03 -4.73
N LEU A 63 1.41 4.29 -5.75
CA LEU A 63 1.70 5.65 -6.22
C LEU A 63 0.47 6.32 -6.84
N ASP A 64 -0.36 5.57 -7.56
CA ASP A 64 -1.63 6.06 -8.12
C ASP A 64 -2.61 6.43 -6.98
N VAL A 65 -2.66 5.61 -5.93
CA VAL A 65 -3.45 5.87 -4.71
C VAL A 65 -2.95 7.11 -3.96
N LEU A 66 -1.64 7.36 -3.92
CA LEU A 66 -1.09 8.60 -3.36
C LEU A 66 -1.50 9.85 -4.15
N SER A 67 -1.90 9.68 -5.41
CA SER A 67 -2.42 10.74 -6.26
C SER A 67 -3.96 10.86 -6.24
N GLU A 68 -4.69 9.95 -5.57
CA GLU A 68 -6.13 10.08 -5.38
C GLU A 68 -6.47 11.14 -4.34
N ASP A 69 -7.63 11.81 -4.51
CA ASP A 69 -8.19 12.80 -3.57
C ASP A 69 -8.76 12.18 -2.27
N SER A 70 -8.35 10.96 -1.91
CA SER A 70 -8.87 10.23 -0.74
C SER A 70 -7.86 10.25 0.40
N ASP A 71 -8.06 11.15 1.38
CA ASP A 71 -7.18 11.29 2.54
C ASP A 71 -6.90 9.97 3.26
N THR A 72 -7.91 9.09 3.38
CA THR A 72 -7.77 7.79 4.05
C THR A 72 -6.87 6.82 3.28
N LEU A 73 -7.05 6.73 1.96
CA LEU A 73 -6.26 5.82 1.12
C LEU A 73 -4.80 6.32 1.02
N VAL A 74 -4.62 7.64 0.93
CA VAL A 74 -3.32 8.30 0.95
C VAL A 74 -2.59 8.01 2.27
N GLU A 75 -3.25 8.13 3.43
CA GLU A 75 -2.64 7.83 4.73
C GLU A 75 -2.16 6.37 4.83
N PHE A 76 -2.95 5.41 4.32
CA PHE A 76 -2.52 4.01 4.25
C PHE A 76 -1.31 3.80 3.35
N ALA A 77 -1.26 4.44 2.19
CA ALA A 77 -0.15 4.30 1.25
C ALA A 77 1.16 4.91 1.80
N ILE A 78 1.08 6.05 2.49
CA ILE A 78 2.23 6.68 3.17
C ILE A 78 2.69 5.85 4.39
N GLY A 79 1.75 5.20 5.08
CA GLY A 79 2.02 4.36 6.26
C GLY A 79 2.76 3.05 5.98
N LEU A 80 2.99 2.70 4.71
CA LEU A 80 3.68 1.46 4.36
C LEU A 80 5.16 1.48 4.78
N PRO A 81 5.67 0.42 5.43
CA PRO A 81 7.08 0.32 5.83
C PRO A 81 8.05 0.43 4.64
N MET A 82 7.60 -0.02 3.47
CA MET A 82 8.35 0.08 2.23
C MET A 82 8.51 1.53 1.75
N PHE A 83 7.50 2.38 1.96
CA PHE A 83 7.57 3.81 1.66
C PHE A 83 8.53 4.51 2.61
N HIS A 84 8.43 4.22 3.91
CA HIS A 84 9.35 4.77 4.92
C HIS A 84 10.83 4.39 4.70
N SER A 85 11.07 3.20 4.10
CA SER A 85 12.42 2.79 3.70
C SER A 85 12.89 3.50 2.42
N LEU A 86 11.99 3.73 1.47
CA LEU A 86 12.27 4.48 0.23
C LEU A 86 12.53 5.98 0.50
N GLU A 87 11.81 6.57 1.46
CA GLU A 87 11.97 7.96 1.89
C GLU A 87 13.34 8.22 2.53
N ARG A 88 13.88 7.23 3.26
CA ARG A 88 15.20 7.32 3.88
C ARG A 88 16.33 7.29 2.86
N GLU A 89 16.10 6.70 1.69
CA GLU A 89 17.07 6.55 0.62
C GLU A 89 17.02 7.67 -0.43
N ASN A 90 15.85 8.28 -0.66
CA ASN A 90 15.66 9.33 -1.68
C ASN A 90 15.74 10.78 -1.16
N GLY A 91 15.90 11.01 0.14
CA GLY A 91 16.09 12.36 0.69
C GLY A 91 14.90 13.30 0.49
N ILE A 92 13.69 12.75 0.32
CA ILE A 92 12.45 13.52 0.12
C ILE A 92 11.92 13.94 1.49
N LEU A 93 12.66 14.80 2.19
CA LEU A 93 12.14 15.54 3.33
C LEU A 93 12.99 16.80 3.57
N PRO A 94 12.56 17.99 3.14
CA PRO A 94 12.89 19.16 3.90
C PRO A 94 11.89 19.24 5.08
N LEU A 95 12.44 19.34 6.29
CA LEU A 95 11.80 20.03 7.42
C LEU A 95 10.73 19.28 8.24
N ARG A 96 11.04 18.09 8.75
CA ARG A 96 10.58 17.73 10.13
C ARG A 96 11.64 18.01 11.19
N GLY A 97 12.68 18.78 10.82
CA GLY A 97 13.75 19.27 11.70
C GLY A 97 13.60 20.73 12.15
N ALA A 98 12.58 21.49 11.71
CA ALA A 98 12.48 22.93 12.03
C ALA A 98 11.69 23.28 13.30
N LEU A 99 11.16 22.30 14.04
CA LEU A 99 10.52 22.54 15.35
C LEU A 99 11.27 21.90 16.52
N GLN A 100 12.51 21.44 16.29
CA GLN A 100 13.50 21.30 17.37
C GLN A 100 14.43 22.50 17.29
N GLY A 101 13.91 23.66 17.70
CA GLY A 101 14.76 24.77 18.07
C GLY A 101 15.69 24.35 19.22
N PRO A 102 16.89 24.93 19.33
CA PRO A 102 17.83 24.59 20.39
C PRO A 102 17.31 25.13 21.73
N CYS A 103 16.48 24.36 22.42
CA CYS A 103 16.28 24.55 23.86
C CYS A 103 17.48 23.93 24.58
N GLN A 104 18.59 24.68 24.56
CA GLN A 104 19.48 24.88 25.70
C GLN A 104 19.00 26.20 26.33
N PRO A 105 19.00 26.43 27.65
CA PRO A 105 19.82 25.79 28.70
C PRO A 105 19.05 24.87 29.67
#